data_AF-A0A2P4S525-F1
#
_entry.id   AF-A0A2P4S525-F1
#
_cell.length_a   1.000
_cell.length_b   1.000
_cell.length_c   1.000
_cell.angle_alpha   90.00
_cell.angle_beta   90.00
_cell.angle_gamma   90.00
#
_symmetry.space_group_name_H-M   'P 1'
#
loop_
_entity.id
_entity.type
_entity.pdbx_description
1 polymer ?
#
loop_
_entity_poly.entity_id
_entity_poly.type
_entity_poly.pdbx_seq_one_letter_code
_entity_poly.pdbx_strand_id
1 'polypeptide(L)'
;EKNRFEKLMEYFRNEDSNIDFMVACMQFINIVVHSVENMNFRVFLQYEFTHLGLDQYLESLRLTESDKLQVQIQAYLDNVFDVGAMLEDSETKTAVLEHMEELEEHVSQLTEKLQDAENDSMAKIAELEKQLSQARRELEALREQLSPPRPPSPPTPQPQECYRLALERRLAELEEKGLVQILRGPDGDVAIEIVPVVIETTAAPVVTGEATATST
;
A
#
# COMPACT_ATOMS: atom_id res chain seq x y z
N GLU A 1 22.04 -1.70 -66.89
CA GLU A 1 21.64 -1.44 -65.49
C GLU A 1 21.18 0.01 -65.43
N LYS A 2 19.94 0.23 -65.02
CA LYS A 2 19.31 1.56 -64.92
C LYS A 2 19.37 2.09 -63.49
N ASN A 3 19.25 1.20 -62.50
CA ASN A 3 19.36 1.51 -61.07
C ASN A 3 20.50 0.73 -60.45
N ARG A 4 21.19 1.29 -59.46
CA ARG A 4 22.21 0.53 -58.72
C ARG A 4 21.57 -0.68 -58.02
N PHE A 5 22.34 -1.75 -57.84
CA PHE A 5 21.91 -3.02 -57.23
C PHE A 5 20.85 -3.80 -58.03
N GLU A 6 20.41 -3.32 -59.20
CA GLU A 6 19.44 -4.02 -60.05
C GLU A 6 19.98 -5.38 -60.48
N LYS A 7 21.26 -5.47 -60.88
CA LYS A 7 21.88 -6.76 -61.20
C LYS A 7 22.01 -7.68 -60.00
N LEU A 8 22.35 -7.13 -58.83
CA LEU A 8 22.42 -7.92 -57.59
C LEU A 8 21.06 -8.55 -57.30
N MET A 9 19.99 -7.77 -57.40
CA MET A 9 18.63 -8.24 -57.17
C MET A 9 18.15 -9.22 -58.24
N GLU A 10 18.57 -9.06 -59.49
CA GLU A 10 18.33 -10.04 -60.56
C GLU A 10 18.96 -11.40 -60.23
N TYR A 11 20.24 -11.44 -59.87
CA TYR A 11 20.90 -12.69 -59.50
C TYR A 11 20.31 -13.31 -58.23
N PHE A 12 20.04 -12.48 -57.21
CA PHE A 12 19.51 -12.97 -55.94
C PHE A 12 18.11 -13.57 -56.05
N ARG A 13 17.25 -13.00 -56.92
CA ARG A 13 15.89 -13.53 -57.15
C ARG A 13 15.83 -14.79 -58.00
N ASN A 14 16.78 -14.94 -58.92
CA ASN A 14 16.77 -16.04 -59.88
C ASN A 14 17.56 -17.26 -59.38
N GLU A 15 18.18 -17.18 -58.21
CA GLU A 15 18.95 -18.27 -57.61
C GLU A 15 18.12 -19.02 -56.56
N ASP A 16 17.95 -20.33 -56.74
CA ASP A 16 17.22 -21.23 -55.84
C ASP A 16 18.09 -22.38 -55.30
N SER A 17 19.27 -22.60 -55.90
CA SER A 17 20.09 -23.79 -55.68
C SER A 17 21.28 -23.50 -54.77
N ASN A 18 21.90 -22.33 -54.91
CA ASN A 18 23.09 -21.96 -54.12
C ASN A 18 22.73 -21.15 -52.87
N ILE A 19 22.45 -21.87 -51.77
CA ILE A 19 22.11 -21.26 -50.46
C ILE A 19 23.21 -20.34 -49.92
N ASP A 20 24.49 -20.70 -50.06
CA ASP A 20 25.58 -19.87 -49.53
C ASP A 20 25.67 -18.53 -50.27
N PHE A 21 25.38 -18.51 -51.57
CA PHE A 21 25.24 -17.28 -52.34
C PHE A 21 24.06 -16.44 -51.84
N MET A 22 22.88 -17.05 -51.66
CA MET A 22 21.70 -16.34 -51.15
C MET A 22 21.95 -15.72 -49.76
N VAL A 23 22.60 -16.47 -48.86
CA VAL A 23 23.02 -16.01 -47.53
C VAL A 23 23.96 -14.81 -47.65
N ALA A 24 24.97 -14.89 -48.54
CA ALA A 24 25.92 -13.80 -48.75
C ALA A 24 25.26 -12.54 -49.35
N CYS A 25 24.33 -12.70 -50.30
CA CYS A 25 23.53 -11.60 -50.85
C CYS A 25 22.70 -10.93 -49.76
N MET A 26 22.00 -11.74 -48.96
CA MET A 26 21.15 -11.23 -47.88
C MET A 26 21.97 -10.48 -46.82
N GLN A 27 23.11 -11.05 -46.41
CA GLN A 27 24.02 -10.43 -45.47
C GLN A 27 24.58 -9.10 -46.01
N PHE A 28 24.97 -9.07 -47.29
CA PHE A 28 25.45 -7.84 -47.94
C PHE A 28 24.38 -6.74 -47.92
N ILE A 29 23.14 -7.06 -48.29
CA ILE A 29 22.03 -6.12 -48.28
C ILE A 29 21.80 -5.59 -46.86
N ASN A 30 21.79 -6.47 -45.86
CA ASN A 30 21.62 -6.09 -44.46
C ASN A 30 22.71 -5.09 -44.01
N ILE A 31 23.98 -5.36 -44.34
CA ILE A 31 25.08 -4.44 -44.03
C ILE A 31 24.88 -3.10 -44.75
N VAL A 32 24.66 -3.11 -46.07
CA VAL A 32 24.55 -1.87 -46.86
C VAL A 32 23.41 -0.99 -46.38
N VAL A 33 22.25 -1.57 -46.07
CA VAL A 33 21.06 -0.81 -45.67
C VAL A 33 21.15 -0.39 -44.20
N HIS A 34 21.53 -1.30 -43.31
CA HIS A 34 21.33 -1.10 -41.87
C HIS A 34 22.58 -0.64 -41.10
N SER A 35 23.77 -0.65 -41.71
CA SER A 35 25.00 -0.17 -41.04
C SER A 35 25.23 1.33 -41.15
N VAL A 36 24.37 2.08 -41.85
CA VAL A 36 24.52 3.53 -42.02
C VAL A 36 24.06 4.28 -40.76
N GLU A 37 24.81 5.30 -40.36
CA GLU A 37 24.51 6.09 -39.14
C GLU A 37 23.29 7.01 -39.32
N ASN A 38 23.11 7.57 -40.52
CA ASN A 38 22.02 8.49 -40.80
C ASN A 38 20.73 7.73 -41.10
N MET A 39 19.73 7.89 -40.23
CA MET A 39 18.44 7.18 -40.34
C MET A 39 17.65 7.55 -41.60
N ASN A 40 17.68 8.80 -42.06
CA ASN A 40 17.02 9.19 -43.31
C ASN A 40 17.68 8.51 -44.51
N PHE A 41 19.01 8.40 -44.49
CA PHE A 41 19.74 7.69 -45.54
C PHE A 41 19.48 6.17 -45.49
N ARG A 42 19.33 5.60 -44.29
CA ARG A 42 18.91 4.21 -44.11
C ARG A 42 17.54 3.95 -44.73
N VAL A 43 16.54 4.79 -44.43
CA VAL A 43 15.20 4.68 -45.02
C VAL A 43 15.25 4.82 -46.54
N PHE A 44 16.07 5.74 -47.06
CA PHE A 44 16.29 5.87 -48.50
C PHE A 44 16.86 4.59 -49.13
N LEU A 45 17.92 4.00 -48.55
CA LEU A 45 18.51 2.75 -49.05
C LEU A 45 17.55 1.58 -48.93
N GLN A 46 16.81 1.48 -47.82
CA GLN A 46 15.78 0.47 -47.65
C GLN A 46 14.74 0.57 -48.78
N TYR A 47 14.23 1.78 -49.03
CA TYR A 47 13.26 2.03 -50.09
C TYR A 47 13.82 1.73 -51.49
N GLU A 48 15.11 1.95 -51.74
CA GLU A 48 15.76 1.57 -52.99
C GLU A 48 15.66 0.05 -53.23
N PHE A 49 15.89 -0.77 -52.21
CA PHE A 49 15.71 -2.23 -52.31
C PHE A 49 14.25 -2.66 -52.37
N THR A 50 13.34 -2.00 -51.62
CA THR A 50 11.89 -2.19 -51.76
C THR A 50 11.45 -1.95 -53.21
N HIS A 51 11.92 -0.88 -53.84
CA HIS A 51 11.62 -0.55 -55.24
C HIS A 51 12.17 -1.56 -56.22
N LEU A 52 13.32 -2.15 -55.91
CA LEU A 52 13.85 -3.26 -56.70
C LEU A 52 13.09 -4.57 -56.45
N GLY A 53 12.13 -4.61 -55.54
CA GLY A 53 11.28 -5.77 -55.27
C GLY A 53 11.83 -6.76 -54.24
N LEU A 54 12.69 -6.29 -53.32
CA LEU A 54 13.24 -7.13 -52.26
C LEU A 54 12.12 -7.63 -51.34
N ASP A 55 11.22 -6.76 -50.87
CA ASP A 55 10.22 -7.11 -49.87
C ASP A 55 9.27 -8.21 -50.34
N GLN A 56 8.79 -8.12 -51.59
CA GLN A 56 7.95 -9.17 -52.17
C GLN A 56 8.72 -10.49 -52.31
N TYR A 57 10.01 -10.43 -52.62
CA TYR A 57 10.84 -11.63 -52.72
C TYR A 57 11.09 -12.26 -51.35
N LEU A 58 11.39 -11.47 -50.32
CA LEU A 58 11.56 -11.96 -48.95
C LEU A 58 10.30 -12.63 -48.42
N GLU A 59 9.11 -12.14 -48.79
CA GLU A 59 7.84 -12.79 -48.44
C GLU A 59 7.77 -14.22 -49.03
N SER A 60 8.23 -14.41 -50.27
CA SER A 60 8.30 -15.74 -50.88
C SER A 60 9.35 -16.65 -50.23
N LEU A 61 10.39 -16.08 -49.64
CA LEU A 61 11.46 -16.81 -48.96
C LEU A 61 11.18 -17.10 -47.47
N ARG A 62 10.07 -16.60 -46.90
CA ARG A 62 9.70 -16.86 -45.50
C ARG A 62 9.57 -18.35 -45.14
N LEU A 63 9.28 -19.19 -46.13
CA LEU A 63 9.12 -20.64 -45.98
C LEU A 63 10.36 -21.43 -46.42
N THR A 64 11.53 -20.78 -46.54
CA THR A 64 12.78 -21.50 -46.87
C THR A 64 13.11 -22.54 -45.79
N GLU A 65 13.57 -23.72 -46.21
CA GLU A 65 14.03 -24.78 -45.30
C GLU A 65 15.46 -24.51 -44.77
N SER A 66 16.14 -23.49 -45.27
CA SER A 66 17.50 -23.15 -44.88
C SER A 66 17.54 -22.26 -43.64
N ASP A 67 17.91 -22.83 -42.50
CA ASP A 67 18.12 -22.10 -41.24
C ASP A 67 19.08 -20.92 -41.41
N LYS A 68 20.19 -21.11 -42.16
CA LYS A 68 21.19 -20.07 -42.38
C LYS A 68 20.59 -18.86 -43.10
N LEU A 69 19.79 -19.12 -44.13
CA LEU A 69 19.13 -18.06 -44.90
C LEU A 69 18.04 -17.40 -44.09
N GLN A 70 17.24 -18.19 -43.36
CA GLN A 70 16.18 -17.69 -42.49
C GLN A 70 16.72 -16.72 -41.42
N VAL A 71 17.87 -17.03 -40.81
CA VAL A 71 18.53 -16.13 -39.84
C VAL A 71 18.90 -14.79 -40.49
N GLN A 72 19.43 -14.79 -41.73
CA GLN A 72 19.76 -13.54 -42.42
C GLN A 72 18.53 -12.73 -42.82
N ILE A 73 17.47 -13.41 -43.28
CA ILE A 73 16.20 -12.77 -43.62
C ILE A 73 15.59 -12.13 -42.37
N GLN A 74 15.53 -12.86 -41.26
CA GLN A 74 14.96 -12.35 -40.02
C GLN A 74 15.76 -11.15 -39.50
N ALA A 75 17.09 -11.23 -39.53
CA ALA A 75 17.95 -10.11 -39.11
C ALA A 75 17.75 -8.84 -39.94
N TYR A 76 17.34 -8.96 -41.21
CA TYR A 76 16.94 -7.81 -42.01
C TYR A 76 15.55 -7.30 -41.62
N LEU A 77 14.57 -8.20 -41.53
CA LEU A 77 13.19 -7.84 -41.18
C LEU A 77 13.08 -7.16 -39.81
N ASP A 78 13.84 -7.61 -38.81
CA ASP A 78 13.91 -6.99 -37.48
C ASP A 78 14.47 -5.56 -37.52
N ASN A 79 15.21 -5.22 -38.58
CA ASN A 79 15.86 -3.93 -38.79
C ASN A 79 15.12 -3.03 -39.81
N VAL A 80 14.00 -3.47 -40.37
CA VAL A 80 13.21 -2.65 -41.30
C VAL A 80 12.62 -1.45 -40.56
N PHE A 81 12.75 -0.27 -41.18
CA PHE A 81 12.13 0.97 -40.72
C PHE A 81 10.73 1.12 -41.30
N ASP A 82 9.71 1.09 -40.44
CA ASP A 82 8.34 1.46 -40.80
C ASP A 82 8.04 2.89 -40.33
N VAL A 83 8.22 3.85 -41.23
CA VAL A 83 7.97 5.27 -40.92
C VAL A 83 6.49 5.53 -40.67
N GLY A 84 5.59 4.77 -41.31
CA GLY A 84 4.15 4.93 -41.12
C GLY A 84 3.74 4.58 -39.70
N ALA A 85 4.11 3.38 -39.24
CA ALA A 85 3.85 2.94 -37.87
C ALA A 85 4.47 3.89 -36.83
N MET A 86 5.70 4.37 -37.06
CA MET A 86 6.35 5.32 -36.14
C MET A 86 5.61 6.67 -36.05
N LEU A 87 5.00 7.14 -37.15
CA LEU A 87 4.21 8.37 -37.14
C LEU A 87 2.89 8.17 -36.37
N GLU A 88 2.20 7.06 -36.60
CA GLU A 88 0.98 6.70 -35.86
C GLU A 88 1.24 6.57 -34.35
N ASP A 89 2.35 5.93 -33.97
CA ASP A 89 2.80 5.84 -32.58
C ASP A 89 3.10 7.21 -31.99
N SER A 90 3.70 8.11 -32.76
CA SER A 90 3.99 9.48 -32.33
C SER A 90 2.71 10.29 -32.12
N GLU A 91 1.73 10.16 -33.01
CA GLU A 91 0.42 10.82 -32.87
C GLU A 91 -0.33 10.30 -31.64
N THR A 92 -0.32 8.97 -31.44
CA THR A 92 -0.91 8.33 -30.26
C THR A 92 -0.24 8.83 -28.98
N LYS A 93 1.10 8.92 -28.97
CA LYS A 93 1.85 9.45 -27.83
C LYS A 93 1.47 10.89 -27.51
N THR A 94 1.30 11.74 -28.53
CA THR A 94 0.86 13.14 -28.33
C THR A 94 -0.52 13.18 -27.67
N ALA A 95 -1.49 12.41 -28.17
CA ALA A 95 -2.83 12.37 -27.59
C ALA A 95 -2.83 11.89 -26.11
N VAL A 96 -2.00 10.91 -25.78
CA VAL A 96 -1.85 10.44 -24.38
C VAL A 96 -1.23 11.53 -23.49
N LEU A 97 -0.26 12.30 -24.00
CA LEU A 97 0.32 13.40 -23.24
C LEU A 97 -0.70 14.52 -22.99
N GLU A 98 -1.52 14.86 -23.98
CA GLU A 98 -2.61 15.84 -23.82
C GLU A 98 -3.59 15.39 -22.73
N HIS A 99 -4.01 14.12 -22.73
CA HIS A 99 -4.86 13.58 -21.66
C HIS A 99 -4.17 13.54 -20.28
N MET A 100 -2.86 13.34 -20.24
CA MET A 100 -2.10 13.42 -18.99
C MET A 100 -2.12 14.84 -18.42
N GLU A 101 -1.91 15.85 -19.27
CA GLU A 101 -1.98 17.27 -18.88
C GLU A 101 -3.38 17.65 -18.37
N GLU A 102 -4.45 17.21 -19.05
CA GLU A 102 -5.83 17.41 -18.59
C GLU A 102 -6.06 16.81 -17.19
N LEU A 103 -5.53 15.62 -16.95
CA LEU A 103 -5.68 14.95 -15.67
C LEU A 103 -4.87 15.63 -14.56
N GLU A 104 -3.66 16.10 -14.86
CA GLU A 104 -2.85 16.90 -13.93
C GLU A 104 -3.56 18.21 -13.55
N GLU A 105 -4.20 18.87 -14.53
CA GLU A 105 -5.01 20.06 -14.26
C GLU A 105 -6.20 19.74 -13.34
N HIS A 106 -6.94 18.65 -13.61
CA HIS A 106 -8.03 18.22 -12.74
C HIS A 106 -7.59 17.92 -11.31
N VAL A 107 -6.44 17.26 -11.14
CA VAL A 107 -5.87 16.98 -9.81
C VAL A 107 -5.52 18.29 -9.09
N SER A 108 -4.91 19.24 -9.79
CA SER A 108 -4.59 20.56 -9.24
C SER A 108 -5.85 21.29 -8.77
N GLN A 109 -6.88 21.37 -9.64
CA GLN A 109 -8.16 22.01 -9.31
C GLN A 109 -8.88 21.34 -8.13
N LEU A 110 -8.86 20.01 -8.05
CA LEU A 110 -9.48 19.29 -6.94
C LEU A 110 -8.71 19.49 -5.63
N THR A 111 -7.38 19.59 -5.69
CA THR A 111 -6.54 19.87 -4.53
C THR A 111 -6.81 21.27 -3.98
N GLU A 112 -6.94 22.28 -4.85
CA GLU A 112 -7.31 23.64 -4.44
C GLU A 112 -8.69 23.68 -3.79
N LYS A 113 -9.71 23.06 -4.42
CA LYS A 113 -11.07 22.98 -3.86
C LYS A 113 -11.10 22.26 -2.50
N LEU A 114 -10.28 21.22 -2.33
CA LEU A 114 -10.17 20.51 -1.05
C LEU A 114 -9.57 21.44 0.01
N GLN A 115 -8.51 22.16 -0.31
CA GLN A 115 -7.87 23.10 0.60
C GLN A 115 -8.83 24.23 1.02
N ASP A 116 -9.62 24.76 0.09
CA ASP A 116 -10.65 25.77 0.38
C ASP A 116 -11.72 25.22 1.33
N ALA A 117 -12.22 24.00 1.08
CA ALA A 117 -13.21 23.35 1.94
C ALA A 117 -12.66 23.06 3.36
N GLU A 118 -11.39 22.67 3.46
CA GLU A 118 -10.71 22.49 4.75
C GLU A 118 -10.59 23.82 5.51
N ASN A 119 -10.24 24.90 4.82
CA ASN A 119 -10.16 26.24 5.40
C ASN A 119 -11.52 26.74 5.90
N ASP A 120 -12.58 26.56 5.11
CA ASP A 120 -13.96 26.92 5.49
C ASP A 120 -14.44 26.12 6.71
N SER A 121 -14.15 24.81 6.73
CA SER A 121 -14.44 23.95 7.86
C SER A 121 -13.71 24.41 9.13
N MET A 122 -12.42 24.72 9.02
CA MET A 122 -11.62 25.22 10.13
C MET A 122 -12.14 26.57 10.65
N ALA A 123 -12.53 27.50 9.78
CA ALA A 123 -13.15 28.76 10.16
C ALA A 123 -14.48 28.54 10.90
N LYS A 124 -15.29 27.57 10.43
CA LYS A 124 -16.55 27.22 11.06
C LYS A 124 -16.35 26.61 12.44
N ILE A 125 -15.35 25.73 12.60
CA ILE A 125 -14.98 25.15 13.89
C ILE A 125 -14.59 26.26 14.87
N ALA A 126 -13.71 27.18 14.46
CA ALA A 126 -13.26 28.28 15.32
C ALA A 126 -14.43 29.18 15.79
N GLU A 127 -15.37 29.49 14.90
CA GLU A 127 -16.56 30.27 15.26
C GLU A 127 -17.47 29.52 16.25
N LEU A 128 -17.69 28.21 16.02
CA LEU A 128 -18.49 27.38 16.94
C LEU A 128 -17.81 27.23 18.31
N GLU A 129 -16.49 27.04 18.36
CA GLU A 129 -15.72 27.00 19.60
C GLU A 129 -15.83 28.31 20.39
N LYS A 130 -15.76 29.46 19.68
CA LYS A 130 -15.97 30.77 20.28
C LYS A 130 -17.37 30.91 20.87
N GLN A 131 -18.41 30.57 20.12
CA GLN A 131 -19.80 30.62 20.61
C GLN A 131 -20.00 29.71 21.84
N LEU A 132 -19.42 28.52 21.82
CA LEU A 132 -19.49 27.57 22.93
C LEU A 132 -18.77 28.12 24.17
N SER A 133 -17.59 28.74 24.00
CA SER A 133 -16.86 29.38 25.10
C SER A 133 -17.64 30.55 25.72
N GLN A 134 -18.30 31.36 24.89
CA GLN A 134 -19.15 32.47 25.31
C GLN A 134 -20.36 31.96 26.11
N ALA A 135 -21.09 30.97 25.59
CA ALA A 135 -22.24 30.38 26.25
C ALA A 135 -21.87 29.73 27.61
N ARG A 136 -20.70 29.09 27.70
CA ARG A 136 -20.19 28.54 28.98
C ARG A 136 -19.95 29.63 30.02
N ARG A 137 -19.32 30.76 29.62
CA ARG A 137 -19.09 31.90 30.52
C ARG A 137 -20.39 32.52 31.00
N GLU A 138 -21.38 32.67 30.11
CA GLU A 138 -22.69 33.20 30.47
C GLU A 138 -23.43 32.29 31.45
N LEU A 139 -23.43 30.96 31.22
CA LEU A 139 -23.99 29.98 32.15
C LEU A 139 -23.33 30.03 33.52
N GLU A 140 -22.00 30.17 33.58
CA GLU A 140 -21.25 30.27 34.83
C GLU A 140 -21.60 31.56 35.60
N ALA A 141 -21.69 32.69 34.91
CA ALA A 141 -22.08 33.98 35.50
C ALA A 141 -23.52 33.95 36.06
N LEU A 142 -24.46 33.35 35.33
CA LEU A 142 -25.85 33.16 35.81
C LEU A 142 -25.90 32.23 37.03
N ARG A 143 -25.09 31.17 37.03
CA ARG A 143 -25.00 30.23 38.15
C ARG A 143 -24.47 30.89 39.42
N GLU A 144 -23.46 31.75 39.32
CA GLU A 144 -22.96 32.52 40.47
C GLU A 144 -24.03 33.45 41.04
N GLN A 145 -24.77 34.16 40.17
CA GLN A 145 -25.85 35.07 40.58
C GLN A 145 -27.00 34.35 41.28
N LEU A 146 -27.29 33.11 40.90
CA LEU A 146 -28.36 32.29 41.51
C LEU A 146 -27.86 31.45 42.71
N SER A 147 -26.56 31.49 43.03
CA SER A 147 -26.03 30.71 44.15
C SER A 147 -26.31 31.39 45.50
N PRO A 148 -26.91 30.69 46.49
CA PRO A 148 -27.09 31.23 47.83
C PRO A 148 -25.73 31.36 48.55
N PRO A 149 -25.59 32.24 49.57
CA PRO A 149 -24.35 32.37 50.33
C PRO A 149 -23.99 31.02 50.97
N ARG A 150 -22.79 30.50 50.65
CA ARG A 150 -22.31 29.21 51.16
C ARG A 150 -22.09 29.31 52.69
N PRO A 151 -22.76 28.50 53.52
CA PRO A 151 -22.44 28.43 54.95
C PRO A 151 -21.03 27.83 55.16
N PRO A 152 -20.32 28.17 56.24
CA PRO A 152 -18.99 27.64 56.51
C PRO A 152 -19.05 26.11 56.64
N SER A 153 -18.20 25.41 55.89
CA SER A 153 -18.09 23.95 55.95
C SER A 153 -17.53 23.51 57.31
N PRO A 154 -18.15 22.53 58.01
CA PRO A 154 -17.57 21.96 59.23
C PRO A 154 -16.29 21.16 58.93
N PRO A 155 -15.36 21.03 59.91
CA PRO A 155 -14.10 20.33 59.73
C PRO A 155 -14.32 18.84 59.44
N THR A 156 -13.58 18.30 58.47
CA THR A 156 -13.57 16.89 58.08
C THR A 156 -13.02 16.01 59.22
N PRO A 157 -13.68 14.91 59.62
CA PRO A 157 -13.13 13.99 60.63
C PRO A 157 -11.88 13.27 60.12
N GLN A 158 -10.91 13.05 61.01
CA GLN A 158 -9.61 12.48 60.66
C GLN A 158 -9.75 11.01 60.21
N PRO A 159 -9.02 10.55 59.16
CA PRO A 159 -9.11 9.19 58.63
C PRO A 159 -8.86 8.07 59.66
N GLN A 160 -8.15 8.37 60.75
CA GLN A 160 -7.80 7.42 61.80
C GLN A 160 -9.01 6.93 62.61
N GLU A 161 -10.01 7.78 62.89
CA GLU A 161 -11.20 7.36 63.64
C GLU A 161 -12.10 6.44 62.82
N CYS A 162 -12.27 6.73 61.52
CA CYS A 162 -13.01 5.86 60.61
C CYS A 162 -12.37 4.46 60.52
N TYR A 163 -11.04 4.39 60.46
CA TYR A 163 -10.32 3.11 60.46
C TYR A 163 -10.48 2.35 61.79
N ARG A 164 -10.44 3.07 62.92
CA ARG A 164 -10.60 2.47 64.26
C ARG A 164 -11.98 1.81 64.42
N LEU A 165 -13.04 2.52 64.04
CA LEU A 165 -14.41 2.00 64.11
C LEU A 165 -14.64 0.80 63.17
N ALA A 166 -14.02 0.82 61.98
CA ALA A 166 -14.10 -0.30 61.05
C ALA A 166 -13.40 -1.57 61.60
N LEU A 167 -12.26 -1.41 62.27
CA LEU A 167 -11.55 -2.51 62.93
C LEU A 167 -12.33 -3.06 64.12
N GLU A 168 -12.90 -2.20 64.96
CA GLU A 168 -13.74 -2.61 66.10
C GLU A 168 -14.94 -3.45 65.63
N ARG A 169 -15.59 -3.04 64.53
CA ARG A 169 -16.71 -3.79 63.96
C ARG A 169 -16.28 -5.17 63.42
N ARG A 170 -15.14 -5.25 62.72
CA ARG A 170 -14.61 -6.53 62.22
C ARG A 170 -14.20 -7.48 63.34
N LEU A 171 -13.63 -6.97 64.43
CA LEU A 171 -13.28 -7.77 65.60
C LEU A 171 -14.52 -8.37 66.26
N ALA A 172 -15.58 -7.57 66.44
CA ALA A 172 -16.85 -8.05 66.97
C ALA A 172 -17.49 -9.15 66.11
N GLU A 173 -17.44 -9.01 64.77
CA GLU A 173 -17.94 -10.05 63.85
C GLU A 173 -17.15 -11.36 63.94
N LEU A 174 -15.83 -11.30 64.16
CA LEU A 174 -15.00 -12.50 64.32
C LEU A 174 -15.24 -13.20 65.66
N GLU A 175 -15.50 -12.42 66.71
CA GLU A 175 -15.86 -12.94 68.04
C GLU A 175 -17.25 -13.58 68.03
N GLU A 176 -18.25 -12.95 67.40
CA GLU A 176 -19.59 -13.51 67.23
C GLU A 176 -19.57 -14.84 66.46
N LYS A 177 -18.69 -14.95 65.45
CA LYS A 177 -18.48 -16.18 64.68
C LYS A 177 -17.69 -17.25 65.44
N GLY A 178 -17.24 -16.97 66.66
CA GLY A 178 -16.46 -17.88 67.50
C GLY A 178 -15.09 -18.21 66.93
N LEU A 179 -14.56 -17.39 66.01
CA LEU A 179 -13.26 -17.59 65.36
C LEU A 179 -12.12 -17.04 66.21
N VAL A 180 -12.41 -16.03 67.02
CA VAL A 180 -11.48 -15.43 67.96
C VAL A 180 -12.20 -15.16 69.29
N GLN A 181 -11.46 -15.20 70.39
CA GLN A 181 -11.96 -14.80 71.71
C GLN A 181 -11.09 -13.68 72.25
N ILE A 182 -11.72 -12.56 72.63
CA ILE A 182 -11.00 -11.38 73.11
C ILE A 182 -10.98 -11.42 74.65
N LEU A 183 -9.82 -11.71 75.23
CA LEU A 183 -9.61 -11.73 76.66
C LEU A 183 -9.03 -10.39 77.11
N ARG A 184 -9.77 -9.66 77.97
CA ARG A 184 -9.25 -8.46 78.64
C ARG A 184 -8.68 -8.81 80.01
N GLY A 185 -7.39 -8.57 80.19
CA GLY A 185 -6.71 -8.66 81.47
C GLY A 185 -7.06 -7.48 82.40
N PRO A 186 -6.78 -7.60 83.71
CA PRO A 186 -7.14 -6.60 84.72
C PRO A 186 -6.42 -5.25 84.58
N ASP A 187 -5.29 -5.18 83.86
CA ASP A 187 -4.53 -3.94 83.60
C ASP A 187 -4.78 -3.32 82.21
N GLY A 188 -5.81 -3.78 81.49
CA GLY A 188 -6.18 -3.24 80.17
C GLY A 188 -5.50 -3.90 78.98
N ASP A 189 -4.67 -4.92 79.21
CA ASP A 189 -4.11 -5.77 78.16
C ASP A 189 -5.20 -6.58 77.46
N VAL A 190 -5.18 -6.59 76.13
CA VAL A 190 -6.11 -7.33 75.28
C VAL A 190 -5.35 -8.47 74.59
N ALA A 191 -5.68 -9.71 74.94
CA ALA A 191 -5.19 -10.89 74.25
C ALA A 191 -6.28 -11.45 73.32
N ILE A 192 -5.94 -11.75 72.07
CA ILE A 192 -6.85 -12.36 71.10
C ILE A 192 -6.41 -13.80 70.89
N GLU A 193 -7.22 -14.75 71.34
CA GLU A 193 -7.00 -16.17 71.09
C GLU A 193 -7.79 -16.61 69.85
N ILE A 194 -7.12 -17.29 68.93
CA ILE A 194 -7.76 -17.82 67.72
C ILE A 194 -8.29 -19.23 68.05
N VAL A 195 -9.59 -19.44 67.83
CA VAL A 195 -10.22 -20.74 68.07
C VAL A 195 -10.01 -21.63 66.82
N PRO A 196 -9.35 -22.79 66.93
CA PRO A 196 -9.11 -23.66 65.79
C PRO A 196 -10.42 -24.29 65.28
N VAL A 197 -10.79 -23.99 64.04
CA VAL A 197 -11.94 -24.62 63.35
C VAL A 197 -11.54 -26.03 62.90
N VAL A 198 -12.18 -27.06 63.45
CA VAL A 198 -12.00 -28.46 63.01
C VAL A 198 -12.76 -28.64 61.68
N ILE A 199 -12.03 -28.71 60.57
CA ILE A 199 -12.59 -28.97 59.24
C ILE A 199 -12.51 -30.49 58.97
N GLU A 200 -13.62 -31.21 59.11
CA GLU A 200 -13.71 -32.60 58.63
C GLU A 200 -13.54 -32.61 57.10
N THR A 201 -12.41 -33.18 56.66
CA THR A 201 -12.02 -33.24 55.24
C THR A 201 -12.42 -34.61 54.67
N THR A 202 -13.50 -34.69 53.88
CA THR A 202 -13.78 -35.87 53.05
C THR A 202 -12.99 -35.77 51.75
N ALA A 203 -11.92 -36.56 51.65
CA ALA A 203 -11.11 -36.71 50.44
C ALA A 203 -11.74 -37.73 49.48
N ALA A 204 -11.82 -37.39 48.18
CA ALA A 204 -12.06 -38.34 47.09
C ALA A 204 -11.13 -38.02 45.89
N PRO A 205 -10.71 -39.03 45.11
CA PRO A 205 -9.42 -39.03 44.44
C PRO A 205 -9.43 -38.49 43.00
N VAL A 206 -8.23 -38.10 42.58
CA VAL A 206 -7.82 -37.58 41.27
C VAL A 206 -7.93 -38.67 40.18
N VAL A 207 -8.50 -38.32 39.02
CA VAL A 207 -8.39 -39.10 37.77
C VAL A 207 -7.80 -38.21 36.67
N THR A 208 -6.69 -38.68 36.12
CA THR A 208 -5.91 -38.18 34.97
C THR A 208 -6.41 -38.74 33.64
N GLY A 209 -6.28 -37.97 32.55
CA GLY A 209 -6.37 -38.45 31.15
C GLY A 209 -6.36 -37.26 30.17
N GLU A 210 -5.20 -36.84 29.69
CA GLU A 210 -4.54 -37.20 28.42
C GLU A 210 -5.09 -36.48 27.18
N ALA A 211 -4.21 -35.67 26.59
CA ALA A 211 -4.39 -34.96 25.33
C ALA A 211 -3.90 -35.82 24.17
N THR A 212 -4.62 -35.80 23.05
CA THR A 212 -4.14 -36.33 21.77
C THR A 212 -4.23 -35.24 20.71
N ALA A 213 -3.08 -34.90 20.15
CA ALA A 213 -2.94 -34.10 18.94
C ALA A 213 -3.27 -34.97 17.71
N THR A 214 -3.84 -34.37 16.67
CA THR A 214 -3.91 -35.00 15.36
C THR A 214 -3.68 -33.95 14.29
N SER A 215 -2.58 -34.13 13.56
CA SER A 215 -2.24 -33.43 12.34
C SER A 215 -3.05 -33.98 11.18
N THR A 216 -3.54 -33.07 10.32
CA THR A 216 -3.64 -33.21 8.85
C THR A 216 -3.65 -31.81 8.28
#